data_AF-A0A1J4K2M6-F1
#
_entry.id   AF-A0A1J4K2M6-F1
#
_cell.length_a   1.000
_cell.length_b   1.000
_cell.length_c   1.000
_cell.angle_alpha   90.00
_cell.angle_beta   90.00
_cell.angle_gamma   90.00
#
_symmetry.space_group_name_H-M   'P 1'
#
loop_
_entity.id
_entity.type
_entity.pdbx_description
1 polymer ?
#
loop_
_entity_poly.entity_id
_entity_poly.type
_entity_poly.pdbx_seq_one_letter_code
_entity_poly.pdbx_strand_id
1 'polypeptide(L)'
;MPNIFRKSFMLFLTKKIFRLMNISLSFLCLSNIAGSPFFYTSQLSKSSSFYLQNSQITNSITNFFKSQSSASQPVHLKFDNFRFYKFLKTPISISRNSIVKEKEIFSQTLENYDSDLTVTKCQFVNIISHKPGAGIHVEAPDTEFILTRCFFEVCRCRGKGGAVFSIMNHMENKYNCFHLCRCGKENGNDGSTMYCYSKAGIETSYVNAHECPKYGDQCWYGIIILCRGKLTSTNVNISNSDVEFISGLAHFQPELDQSIVRFYSSCNHINGNALSFIDMTFRGVHEYGALINDTSKTGIFYVQNSTTTLSNFYFLNNTGPITYMCVGNSRAHFENCVFSSEKTNLGIGYGSDKNCLFGQSSATPIEMSFRVCNGLPKSDDDYEYNVVKNDHLKKENPIVQNHVNVNDHIENEENGMGNGKKEIMLGILIVCLLAIAYFLYSKFISRRIRYRNRHV
;
A
#
# COMPACT_ATOMS: atom_id res chain seq x y z
N MET A 1 51.80 -9.57 -0.24
CA MET A 1 51.92 -9.63 -1.72
C MET A 1 51.85 -11.09 -2.15
N PRO A 2 51.18 -11.45 -3.27
CA PRO A 2 50.11 -10.75 -4.01
C PRO A 2 48.79 -11.58 -4.06
N ASN A 3 47.58 -11.00 -4.06
CA ASN A 3 46.95 -10.11 -5.06
C ASN A 3 46.72 -10.73 -6.45
N ILE A 4 45.93 -11.81 -6.59
CA ILE A 4 45.52 -12.33 -7.93
C ILE A 4 44.02 -12.72 -8.08
N PHE A 5 43.10 -12.42 -7.16
CA PHE A 5 41.67 -12.76 -7.37
C PHE A 5 40.65 -11.61 -7.18
N ARG A 6 41.09 -10.36 -7.27
CA ARG A 6 40.20 -9.18 -7.14
C ARG A 6 40.09 -8.28 -8.39
N LYS A 7 40.49 -8.78 -9.55
CA LYS A 7 40.35 -8.11 -10.85
C LYS A 7 39.80 -9.07 -11.89
N SER A 8 38.48 -9.28 -11.90
CA SER A 8 37.73 -9.72 -13.09
C SER A 8 36.22 -9.61 -12.83
N PHE A 9 35.73 -8.39 -12.59
CA PHE A 9 34.36 -8.01 -12.95
C PHE A 9 34.15 -6.49 -12.82
N MET A 10 34.97 -5.71 -13.53
CA MET A 10 34.81 -4.26 -13.62
C MET A 10 35.72 -3.78 -14.75
N LEU A 11 35.20 -3.78 -15.99
CA LEU A 11 35.52 -2.76 -16.99
C LEU A 11 34.64 -2.90 -18.24
N PHE A 12 34.14 -1.75 -18.69
CA PHE A 12 33.54 -1.42 -19.99
C PHE A 12 32.14 -1.91 -20.32
N LEU A 13 31.16 -1.05 -20.03
CA LEU A 13 30.10 -0.77 -21.00
C LEU A 13 29.79 0.74 -21.07
N THR A 14 30.80 1.52 -21.45
CA THR A 14 30.61 2.90 -21.94
C THR A 14 30.62 2.88 -23.47
N LYS A 15 29.44 2.61 -24.05
CA LYS A 15 28.98 3.14 -25.35
C LYS A 15 27.58 2.59 -25.63
N LYS A 16 26.66 3.50 -25.97
CA LYS A 16 25.31 3.27 -26.51
C LYS A 16 25.06 1.80 -26.94
N ILE A 17 24.35 1.05 -26.11
CA ILE A 17 23.64 -0.16 -26.55
C ILE A 17 22.15 0.07 -26.27
N PHE A 18 21.47 0.60 -27.29
CA PHE A 18 20.03 0.38 -27.44
C PHE A 18 19.87 -1.08 -27.88
N ARG A 19 19.71 -2.00 -26.92
CA ARG A 19 19.12 -3.32 -27.17
C ARG A 19 18.17 -3.63 -26.03
N LEU A 20 16.88 -3.72 -26.38
CA LEU A 20 15.85 -4.35 -25.56
C LEU A 20 16.28 -5.80 -25.29
N MET A 21 16.91 -6.04 -24.13
CA MET A 21 17.15 -7.39 -23.63
C MET A 21 16.12 -7.67 -22.54
N ASN A 22 15.15 -8.54 -22.84
CA ASN A 22 14.33 -9.20 -21.83
C ASN A 22 15.22 -10.23 -21.12
N ILE A 23 15.89 -9.81 -20.03
CA ILE A 23 16.66 -10.71 -19.17
C ILE A 23 15.72 -11.28 -18.12
N SER A 24 15.36 -12.55 -18.24
CA SER A 24 14.75 -13.33 -17.16
C SER A 24 15.86 -14.08 -16.43
N LEU A 25 16.13 -13.69 -15.18
CA LEU A 25 17.20 -14.26 -14.37
C LEU A 25 16.57 -15.14 -13.28
N SER A 26 16.54 -16.45 -13.51
CA SER A 26 16.06 -17.44 -12.53
C SER A 26 17.25 -18.08 -11.84
N PHE A 27 17.46 -17.79 -10.55
CA PHE A 27 18.59 -18.35 -9.79
C PHE A 27 18.15 -19.49 -8.87
N LEU A 28 18.74 -20.67 -9.07
CA LEU A 28 18.84 -21.72 -8.06
C LEU A 28 19.97 -21.34 -7.09
N CYS A 29 19.60 -21.03 -5.85
CA CYS A 29 20.52 -20.58 -4.80
C CYS A 29 21.47 -21.70 -4.33
N LEU A 30 22.71 -21.68 -4.81
CA LEU A 30 23.84 -22.40 -4.20
C LEU A 30 25.04 -21.47 -3.96
N SER A 31 24.81 -20.27 -3.42
CA SER A 31 25.84 -19.46 -2.71
C SER A 31 25.27 -18.13 -2.21
N ASN A 32 24.38 -18.18 -1.21
CA ASN A 32 23.93 -16.99 -0.46
C ASN A 32 24.77 -16.81 0.81
N ILE A 33 26.08 -16.56 0.66
CA ILE A 33 27.00 -16.36 1.80
C ILE A 33 27.20 -14.87 2.14
N ALA A 34 26.69 -13.93 1.36
CA ALA A 34 26.67 -12.52 1.75
C ALA A 34 25.34 -11.90 1.32
N GLY A 35 24.47 -11.54 2.27
CA GLY A 35 23.17 -10.91 2.03
C GLY A 35 23.22 -9.49 1.44
N SER A 36 24.08 -9.27 0.45
CA SER A 36 24.28 -8.05 -0.31
C SER A 36 23.17 -7.87 -1.36
N PRO A 37 22.76 -6.64 -1.67
CA PRO A 37 21.76 -6.37 -2.72
C PRO A 37 22.34 -6.65 -4.13
N PHE A 38 21.48 -6.78 -5.15
CA PHE A 38 21.94 -6.91 -6.54
C PHE A 38 22.63 -5.63 -7.03
N PHE A 39 22.03 -4.49 -6.74
CA PHE A 39 22.60 -3.17 -6.96
C PHE A 39 22.77 -2.46 -5.62
N TYR A 40 24.01 -2.05 -5.33
CA TYR A 40 24.35 -1.26 -4.15
C TYR A 40 24.99 0.06 -4.56
N THR A 41 24.46 1.18 -4.07
CA THR A 41 25.06 2.50 -4.24
C THR A 41 25.30 3.13 -2.88
N SER A 42 26.57 3.25 -2.45
CA SER A 42 26.93 3.82 -1.15
C SER A 42 27.47 5.24 -1.20
N GLN A 43 28.21 5.62 -2.25
CA GLN A 43 28.83 6.94 -2.36
C GLN A 43 29.01 7.29 -3.84
N LEU A 44 28.15 8.17 -4.35
CA LEU A 44 28.31 8.75 -5.68
C LEU A 44 28.92 10.13 -5.49
N SER A 45 30.10 10.35 -6.08
CA SER A 45 30.82 11.63 -6.02
C SER A 45 30.29 12.66 -7.03
N LYS A 46 29.35 12.27 -7.88
CA LYS A 46 28.70 13.11 -8.90
C LYS A 46 27.23 12.76 -9.02
N SER A 47 26.42 13.72 -9.46
CA SER A 47 25.05 13.45 -9.91
C SER A 47 25.02 12.28 -10.88
N SER A 48 24.10 11.35 -10.65
CA SER A 48 24.02 10.11 -11.42
C SER A 48 22.56 9.74 -11.67
N SER A 49 22.29 9.22 -12.86
CA SER A 49 20.98 8.72 -13.25
C SER A 49 21.05 7.22 -13.54
N PHE A 50 20.17 6.44 -12.91
CA PHE A 50 20.02 5.01 -13.17
C PHE A 50 18.62 4.75 -13.71
N TYR A 51 18.57 4.13 -14.89
CA TYR A 51 17.32 3.72 -15.52
C TYR A 51 17.34 2.22 -15.77
N LEU A 52 16.34 1.53 -15.23
CA LEU A 52 16.15 0.11 -15.40
C LEU A 52 14.73 -0.09 -15.95
N GLN A 53 14.60 -0.86 -17.04
CA GLN A 53 13.29 -1.22 -17.59
C GLN A 53 13.10 -2.70 -17.96
N ASN A 54 11.85 -3.14 -18.08
CA ASN A 54 11.42 -4.39 -18.73
C ASN A 54 12.11 -5.66 -18.20
N SER A 55 12.14 -5.86 -16.89
CA SER A 55 12.82 -6.99 -16.27
C SER A 55 11.96 -7.67 -15.21
N GLN A 56 12.22 -8.96 -15.00
CA GLN A 56 11.55 -9.76 -13.98
C GLN A 56 12.58 -10.43 -13.08
N ILE A 57 12.35 -10.36 -11.77
CA ILE A 57 13.17 -11.01 -10.75
C ILE A 57 12.26 -11.83 -9.85
N THR A 58 12.64 -13.08 -9.62
CA THR A 58 11.86 -14.03 -8.83
C THR A 58 12.73 -14.65 -7.75
N ASN A 59 12.13 -14.99 -6.59
CA ASN A 59 12.76 -15.78 -5.53
C ASN A 59 14.08 -15.19 -4.99
N SER A 60 14.04 -13.93 -4.53
CA SER A 60 15.22 -13.27 -3.95
C SER A 60 15.16 -13.24 -2.42
N ILE A 61 16.28 -13.53 -1.76
CA ILE A 61 16.39 -13.34 -0.30
C ILE A 61 17.03 -11.99 0.09
N THR A 62 17.35 -11.17 -0.90
CA THR A 62 18.03 -9.88 -0.73
C THR A 62 17.30 -8.76 -1.46
N ASN A 63 17.64 -7.51 -1.17
CA ASN A 63 17.11 -6.36 -1.90
C ASN A 63 17.57 -6.42 -3.36
N PHE A 64 16.73 -6.01 -4.31
CA PHE A 64 17.19 -5.81 -5.69
C PHE A 64 18.08 -4.58 -5.77
N PHE A 65 17.55 -3.45 -5.30
CA PHE A 65 18.25 -2.19 -5.25
C PHE A 65 18.32 -1.72 -3.80
N LYS A 66 19.52 -1.36 -3.36
CA LYS A 66 19.74 -0.72 -2.07
C LYS A 66 20.67 0.47 -2.21
N SER A 67 20.18 1.65 -1.86
CA SER A 67 20.99 2.86 -1.74
C SER A 67 21.12 3.26 -0.27
N GLN A 68 22.37 3.45 0.17
CA GLN A 68 22.70 3.96 1.50
C GLN A 68 23.76 5.05 1.33
N SER A 69 23.32 6.26 1.00
CA SER A 69 24.20 7.41 0.78
C SER A 69 24.13 8.38 1.95
N SER A 70 25.30 8.82 2.41
CA SER A 70 25.46 10.00 3.27
C SER A 70 25.80 11.26 2.46
N ALA A 71 25.98 11.13 1.15
CA ALA A 71 26.42 12.21 0.27
C ALA A 71 25.23 13.06 -0.20
N SER A 72 25.44 14.38 -0.23
CA SER A 72 24.49 15.43 -0.61
C SER A 72 24.20 15.54 -2.11
N GLN A 73 24.69 14.61 -2.93
CA GLN A 73 24.59 14.74 -4.39
C GLN A 73 23.31 14.08 -4.93
N PRO A 74 22.66 14.70 -5.94
CA PRO A 74 21.37 14.23 -6.41
C PRO A 74 21.52 12.91 -7.18
N VAL A 75 20.59 11.98 -6.95
CA VAL A 75 20.53 10.68 -7.64
C VAL A 75 19.15 10.52 -8.22
N HIS A 76 19.08 10.32 -9.54
CA HIS A 76 17.82 10.08 -10.25
C HIS A 76 17.69 8.59 -10.54
N LEU A 77 16.66 7.94 -10.00
CA LEU A 77 16.40 6.51 -10.11
C LEU A 77 15.08 6.29 -10.80
N LYS A 78 15.06 5.51 -11.88
CA LYS A 78 13.82 5.15 -12.57
C LYS A 78 13.73 3.64 -12.80
N PHE A 79 12.66 3.04 -12.30
CA PHE A 79 12.27 1.65 -12.51
C PHE A 79 10.98 1.61 -13.33
N ASP A 80 11.02 1.05 -14.53
CA ASP A 80 9.87 1.01 -15.44
C ASP A 80 9.54 -0.42 -15.87
N ASN A 81 8.27 -0.83 -15.76
CA ASN A 81 7.81 -2.16 -16.16
C ASN A 81 8.65 -3.31 -15.53
N PHE A 82 8.99 -3.18 -14.25
CA PHE A 82 9.65 -4.24 -13.48
C PHE A 82 8.65 -5.18 -12.84
N ARG A 83 9.00 -6.46 -12.70
CA ARG A 83 8.21 -7.43 -11.94
C ARG A 83 9.07 -8.10 -10.87
N PHE A 84 8.73 -7.87 -9.61
CA PHE A 84 9.38 -8.48 -8.45
C PHE A 84 8.44 -9.52 -7.84
N TYR A 85 8.89 -10.78 -7.79
CA TYR A 85 8.12 -11.90 -7.24
C TYR A 85 8.87 -12.61 -6.13
N LYS A 86 8.17 -12.93 -5.03
CA LYS A 86 8.67 -13.85 -3.99
C LYS A 86 10.00 -13.39 -3.37
N PHE A 87 10.04 -12.14 -2.90
CA PHE A 87 11.21 -11.62 -2.18
C PHE A 87 11.04 -11.81 -0.66
N LEU A 88 12.14 -12.12 0.03
CA LEU A 88 12.22 -12.15 1.50
C LEU A 88 12.84 -10.87 2.10
N LYS A 89 13.09 -9.85 1.25
CA LYS A 89 13.48 -8.49 1.63
C LYS A 89 12.90 -7.49 0.63
N THR A 90 12.82 -6.24 1.03
CA THR A 90 12.29 -5.17 0.17
C THR A 90 13.05 -5.03 -1.16
N PRO A 91 12.42 -5.17 -2.34
CA PRO A 91 13.10 -5.05 -3.62
C PRO A 91 13.80 -3.69 -3.81
N ILE A 92 13.11 -2.58 -3.52
CA ILE A 92 13.67 -1.23 -3.68
C ILE A 92 13.80 -0.59 -2.30
N SER A 93 15.04 -0.37 -1.85
CA SER A 93 15.34 0.24 -0.56
C SER A 93 16.28 1.44 -0.74
N ILE A 94 15.83 2.62 -0.37
CA ILE A 94 16.61 3.85 -0.37
C ILE A 94 16.58 4.39 1.05
N SER A 95 17.75 4.56 1.66
CA SER A 95 17.87 5.21 2.96
C SER A 95 19.02 6.20 2.91
N ARG A 96 18.72 7.48 3.14
CA ARG A 96 19.71 8.55 3.27
C ARG A 96 19.65 9.06 4.69
N ASN A 97 20.72 8.83 5.43
CA ASN A 97 20.86 9.43 6.74
C ASN A 97 21.14 10.91 6.52
N SER A 98 20.14 11.77 6.73
CA SER A 98 20.41 13.15 7.07
C SER A 98 21.09 13.16 8.44
N ILE A 99 22.41 12.99 8.47
CA ILE A 99 23.19 13.47 9.60
C ILE A 99 23.02 14.99 9.53
N VAL A 100 21.98 15.49 10.19
CA VAL A 100 21.89 16.91 10.53
C VAL A 100 23.10 17.13 11.42
N LYS A 101 24.21 17.62 10.84
CA LYS A 101 25.24 18.27 11.63
C LYS A 101 24.57 19.50 12.23
N GLU A 102 24.14 19.40 13.48
CA GLU A 102 23.50 20.48 14.26
C GLU A 102 24.40 21.71 14.49
N LYS A 103 25.45 21.96 13.68
CA LYS A 103 26.47 22.99 13.95
C LYS A 103 27.05 23.71 12.72
N GLU A 104 26.33 23.87 11.62
CA GLU A 104 26.73 24.82 10.57
C GLU A 104 25.67 25.91 10.42
N ILE A 105 25.75 26.91 11.31
CA ILE A 105 24.90 28.11 11.36
C ILE A 105 25.24 29.11 10.22
N PHE A 106 26.23 28.81 9.36
CA PHE A 106 26.65 29.69 8.28
C PHE A 106 27.01 28.93 7.00
N SER A 107 26.01 28.41 6.30
CA SER A 107 26.08 28.08 4.86
C SER A 107 24.68 28.01 4.27
N GLN A 108 23.89 29.08 4.44
CA GLN A 108 22.74 29.33 3.56
C GLN A 108 23.27 29.77 2.18
N THR A 109 23.70 28.79 1.40
CA THR A 109 23.58 28.88 -0.05
C THR A 109 22.74 27.67 -0.42
N LEU A 110 21.44 27.92 -0.66
CA LEU A 110 20.49 26.90 -1.10
C LEU A 110 21.01 26.24 -2.37
N GLU A 111 21.64 25.08 -2.24
CA GLU A 111 21.65 24.09 -3.30
C GLU A 111 20.57 23.07 -2.94
N ASN A 112 19.36 23.29 -3.47
CA ASN A 112 18.32 22.26 -3.48
C ASN A 112 18.82 21.12 -4.38
N TYR A 113 19.35 20.08 -3.75
CA TYR A 113 19.76 18.87 -4.44
C TYR A 113 18.59 17.89 -4.51
N ASP A 114 17.65 18.15 -5.43
CA ASP A 114 16.48 17.31 -5.60
C ASP A 114 16.89 15.98 -6.25
N SER A 115 16.63 14.89 -5.53
CA SER A 115 16.78 13.54 -6.06
C SER A 115 15.42 12.99 -6.46
N ASP A 116 15.38 12.22 -7.53
CA ASP A 116 14.10 11.68 -8.01
C ASP A 116 14.10 10.16 -7.92
N LEU A 117 13.02 9.60 -7.40
CA LEU A 117 12.66 8.20 -7.58
C LEU A 117 11.40 8.15 -8.43
N THR A 118 11.47 7.46 -9.56
CA THR A 118 10.30 7.13 -10.39
C THR A 118 10.13 5.63 -10.45
N VAL A 119 8.96 5.13 -10.03
CA VAL A 119 8.57 3.72 -10.15
C VAL A 119 7.27 3.67 -10.96
N THR A 120 7.34 3.06 -12.14
CA THR A 120 6.24 3.12 -13.12
C THR A 120 5.94 1.74 -13.69
N LYS A 121 4.67 1.37 -13.82
CA LYS A 121 4.23 0.08 -14.41
C LYS A 121 4.84 -1.15 -13.73
N CYS A 122 5.32 -1.03 -12.49
CA CYS A 122 5.98 -2.11 -11.76
C CYS A 122 4.98 -3.00 -10.99
N GLN A 123 5.36 -4.25 -10.78
CA GLN A 123 4.60 -5.24 -10.02
C GLN A 123 5.42 -5.78 -8.85
N PHE A 124 4.80 -5.87 -7.68
CA PHE A 124 5.40 -6.38 -6.46
C PHE A 124 4.48 -7.45 -5.88
N VAL A 125 4.86 -8.71 -6.00
CA VAL A 125 3.97 -9.83 -5.70
C VAL A 125 4.62 -10.80 -4.72
N ASN A 126 3.90 -11.12 -3.65
CA ASN A 126 4.32 -12.02 -2.58
C ASN A 126 5.69 -11.60 -2.01
N ILE A 127 5.75 -10.38 -1.48
CA ILE A 127 6.97 -9.80 -0.93
C ILE A 127 6.85 -9.78 0.59
N ILE A 128 7.82 -10.36 1.28
CA ILE A 128 7.85 -10.40 2.75
C ILE A 128 9.08 -9.65 3.21
N SER A 129 8.90 -8.70 4.12
CA SER A 129 10.01 -7.93 4.71
C SER A 129 9.88 -7.83 6.22
N HIS A 130 11.01 -7.89 6.93
CA HIS A 130 11.02 -7.56 8.36
C HIS A 130 11.09 -6.05 8.62
N LYS A 131 11.42 -5.25 7.59
CA LYS A 131 11.53 -3.78 7.68
C LYS A 131 10.29 -3.10 7.09
N PRO A 132 10.02 -1.83 7.42
CA PRO A 132 8.96 -1.04 6.80
C PRO A 132 9.04 -1.06 5.28
N GLY A 133 7.90 -1.09 4.58
CA GLY A 133 7.87 -1.11 3.11
C GLY A 133 8.28 -2.45 2.54
N ALA A 134 7.37 -3.42 2.36
CA ALA A 134 7.78 -4.69 1.75
C ALA A 134 8.09 -4.56 0.27
N GLY A 135 7.32 -3.81 -0.51
CA GLY A 135 7.62 -3.57 -1.93
C GLY A 135 8.68 -2.47 -2.10
N ILE A 136 8.43 -1.31 -1.47
CA ILE A 136 9.27 -0.12 -1.59
C ILE A 136 9.49 0.49 -0.21
N HIS A 137 10.75 0.78 0.10
CA HIS A 137 11.18 1.51 1.29
C HIS A 137 11.98 2.74 0.86
N VAL A 138 11.50 3.93 1.21
CA VAL A 138 12.19 5.20 0.99
C VAL A 138 12.31 5.94 2.32
N GLU A 139 13.52 6.24 2.73
CA GLU A 139 13.83 7.10 3.86
C GLU A 139 14.84 8.15 3.38
N ALA A 140 14.36 9.11 2.61
CA ALA A 140 15.16 10.12 1.93
C ALA A 140 14.37 11.44 1.86
N PRO A 141 14.39 12.26 2.94
CA PRO A 141 13.53 13.44 3.10
C PRO A 141 13.76 14.60 2.11
N ASP A 142 14.68 14.42 1.16
CA ASP A 142 15.13 15.30 0.08
C ASP A 142 14.74 14.76 -1.31
N THR A 143 13.96 13.69 -1.36
CA THR A 143 13.62 12.99 -2.61
C THR A 143 12.22 13.36 -3.11
N GLU A 144 12.08 13.59 -4.40
CA GLU A 144 10.82 13.59 -5.15
C GLU A 144 10.46 12.16 -5.56
N PHE A 145 9.28 11.68 -5.17
CA PHE A 145 8.88 10.30 -5.41
C PHE A 145 7.64 10.20 -6.30
N ILE A 146 7.82 9.71 -7.53
CA ILE A 146 6.73 9.41 -8.46
C ILE A 146 6.47 7.90 -8.43
N LEU A 147 5.27 7.51 -8.01
CA LEU A 147 4.79 6.13 -8.01
C LEU A 147 3.53 6.04 -8.88
N THR A 148 3.60 5.34 -10.02
CA THR A 148 2.47 5.33 -10.96
C THR A 148 2.24 4.01 -11.68
N ARG A 149 0.96 3.64 -11.86
CA ARG A 149 0.54 2.42 -12.57
C ARG A 149 1.16 1.13 -12.00
N CYS A 150 1.41 1.09 -10.70
CA CYS A 150 1.99 -0.06 -10.01
C CYS A 150 0.93 -0.97 -9.39
N PHE A 151 1.27 -2.25 -9.30
CA PHE A 151 0.44 -3.28 -8.68
C PHE A 151 1.20 -3.96 -7.53
N PHE A 152 0.61 -3.93 -6.34
CA PHE A 152 1.15 -4.55 -5.13
C PHE A 152 0.21 -5.65 -4.67
N GLU A 153 0.69 -6.88 -4.59
CA GLU A 153 -0.11 -8.04 -4.23
C GLU A 153 0.60 -8.88 -3.18
N VAL A 154 -0.08 -9.12 -2.04
CA VAL A 154 0.48 -9.89 -0.92
C VAL A 154 1.85 -9.34 -0.47
N CYS A 155 1.97 -8.00 -0.41
CA CYS A 155 3.13 -7.34 0.21
C CYS A 155 2.93 -7.27 1.73
N ARG A 156 3.85 -7.88 2.48
CA ARG A 156 3.74 -8.05 3.93
C ARG A 156 5.01 -7.56 4.61
N CYS A 157 4.89 -6.59 5.50
CA CYS A 157 6.00 -6.22 6.38
C CYS A 157 5.67 -6.37 7.85
N ARG A 158 6.68 -6.59 8.70
CA ARG A 158 6.51 -6.42 10.15
C ARG A 158 6.51 -4.97 10.60
N GLY A 159 7.02 -4.06 9.76
CA GLY A 159 7.10 -2.62 10.02
C GLY A 159 5.85 -1.82 9.62
N LYS A 160 6.03 -0.50 9.44
CA LYS A 160 5.05 0.42 8.82
C LYS A 160 4.99 0.22 7.30
N GLY A 161 3.85 0.52 6.67
CA GLY A 161 3.73 0.50 5.21
C GLY A 161 3.95 -0.88 4.58
N GLY A 162 3.00 -1.79 4.76
CA GLY A 162 2.97 -3.17 4.24
C GLY A 162 3.54 -3.31 2.84
N ALA A 163 3.05 -2.49 1.91
CA ALA A 163 3.57 -2.39 0.55
C ALA A 163 4.60 -1.28 0.40
N VAL A 164 4.25 -0.06 0.84
CA VAL A 164 5.05 1.15 0.62
C VAL A 164 5.23 1.88 1.94
N PHE A 165 6.48 2.14 2.27
CA PHE A 165 6.90 3.07 3.31
C PHE A 165 7.74 4.15 2.68
N SER A 166 7.38 5.42 2.87
CA SER A 166 8.16 6.55 2.37
C SER A 166 8.24 7.73 3.35
N ILE A 167 9.45 8.25 3.52
CA ILE A 167 9.75 9.57 4.08
C ILE A 167 10.49 10.33 2.98
N MET A 168 9.87 11.37 2.44
CA MET A 168 10.32 12.06 1.23
C MET A 168 10.07 13.58 1.28
N ASN A 169 10.54 14.32 0.27
CA ASN A 169 10.20 15.73 0.12
C ASN A 169 8.76 15.88 -0.37
N HIS A 170 8.47 15.37 -1.56
CA HIS A 170 7.13 15.30 -2.15
C HIS A 170 6.87 13.96 -2.85
N MET A 171 5.60 13.57 -2.97
CA MET A 171 5.18 12.34 -3.64
C MET A 171 3.99 12.56 -4.59
N GLU A 172 4.12 12.03 -5.80
CA GLU A 172 3.03 11.85 -6.75
C GLU A 172 2.65 10.35 -6.82
N ASN A 173 1.43 10.00 -6.43
CA ASN A 173 0.94 8.64 -6.31
C ASN A 173 -0.30 8.42 -7.20
N LYS A 174 -0.15 7.84 -8.39
CA LYS A 174 -1.24 7.76 -9.37
C LYS A 174 -1.52 6.35 -9.92
N TYR A 175 -2.79 5.99 -10.09
CA TYR A 175 -3.18 4.74 -10.78
C TYR A 175 -2.61 3.46 -10.17
N ASN A 176 -2.42 3.43 -8.84
CA ASN A 176 -1.84 2.28 -8.15
C ASN A 176 -2.91 1.39 -7.53
N CYS A 177 -2.65 0.09 -7.49
CA CYS A 177 -3.52 -0.89 -6.85
C CYS A 177 -2.76 -1.69 -5.80
N PHE A 178 -3.40 -1.84 -4.64
CA PHE A 178 -2.94 -2.64 -3.52
C PHE A 178 -3.96 -3.76 -3.26
N HIS A 179 -3.49 -4.99 -3.22
CA HIS A 179 -4.31 -6.19 -3.00
C HIS A 179 -3.66 -7.08 -1.95
N LEU A 180 -4.39 -7.49 -0.90
CA LEU A 180 -3.89 -8.42 0.12
C LEU A 180 -2.60 -7.97 0.83
N CYS A 181 -2.30 -6.67 0.77
CA CYS A 181 -1.15 -6.07 1.42
C CYS A 181 -1.45 -5.85 2.91
N ARG A 182 -0.45 -6.05 3.78
CA ARG A 182 -0.64 -5.83 5.22
C ARG A 182 0.63 -5.52 5.97
N CYS A 183 0.44 -4.88 7.12
CA CYS A 183 1.45 -4.66 8.14
C CYS A 183 1.41 -5.76 9.22
N GLY A 184 2.45 -5.84 10.05
CA GLY A 184 2.47 -6.68 11.25
C GLY A 184 1.90 -5.93 12.47
N LYS A 185 1.32 -6.68 13.42
CA LYS A 185 0.78 -6.13 14.67
C LYS A 185 1.85 -5.66 15.67
N GLU A 186 3.09 -6.12 15.53
CA GLU A 186 4.18 -5.88 16.49
C GLU A 186 4.58 -4.39 16.61
N ASN A 187 4.05 -3.51 15.76
CA ASN A 187 4.75 -2.29 15.39
C ASN A 187 4.07 -0.97 15.72
N GLY A 188 3.20 -0.93 16.73
CA GLY A 188 2.76 0.37 17.23
C GLY A 188 1.80 1.11 16.27
N ASN A 189 1.37 2.32 16.67
CA ASN A 189 0.24 3.13 16.17
C ASN A 189 0.32 3.56 14.68
N ASP A 190 1.04 2.86 13.82
CA ASP A 190 1.35 3.30 12.45
C ASP A 190 1.40 2.14 11.43
N GLY A 191 0.93 0.95 11.83
CA GLY A 191 0.85 -0.18 10.91
C GLY A 191 -0.18 0.08 9.81
N SER A 192 0.26 0.25 8.56
CA SER A 192 -0.62 0.47 7.40
C SER A 192 -0.22 -0.29 6.15
N THR A 193 -1.07 -0.33 5.10
CA THR A 193 -0.68 -0.82 3.77
C THR A 193 0.28 0.14 3.07
N MET A 194 -0.03 1.44 3.14
CA MET A 194 0.82 2.53 2.65
C MET A 194 1.01 3.56 3.77
N TYR A 195 2.26 3.91 4.05
CA TYR A 195 2.63 4.96 4.98
C TYR A 195 3.56 5.95 4.28
N CYS A 196 3.12 7.20 4.15
CA CYS A 196 3.84 8.24 3.43
C CYS A 196 3.93 9.49 4.28
N TYR A 197 5.15 9.96 4.54
CA TYR A 197 5.44 11.23 5.22
C TYR A 197 6.16 12.17 4.27
N SER A 198 5.67 13.40 4.15
CA SER A 198 6.22 14.41 3.24
C SER A 198 6.57 15.71 3.96
N LYS A 199 7.59 16.41 3.47
CA LYS A 199 7.83 17.81 3.84
C LYS A 199 6.96 18.76 3.03
N ALA A 200 6.97 18.63 1.70
CA ALA A 200 6.27 19.52 0.78
C ALA A 200 4.83 19.05 0.49
N GLY A 201 4.61 17.77 0.18
CA GLY A 201 3.24 17.26 0.00
C GLY A 201 3.12 15.91 -0.70
N ILE A 202 1.90 15.37 -0.69
CA ILE A 202 1.50 14.10 -1.28
C ILE A 202 0.25 14.32 -2.13
N GLU A 203 0.37 13.99 -3.42
CA GLU A 203 -0.73 14.00 -4.38
C GLU A 203 -1.12 12.56 -4.75
N THR A 204 -2.22 12.08 -4.20
CA THR A 204 -2.76 10.75 -4.46
C THR A 204 -3.97 10.84 -5.40
N SER A 205 -3.94 10.12 -6.52
CA SER A 205 -5.08 10.03 -7.43
C SER A 205 -5.29 8.63 -8.03
N TYR A 206 -6.54 8.19 -8.16
CA TYR A 206 -6.89 6.89 -8.76
C TYR A 206 -6.18 5.71 -8.08
N VAL A 207 -6.27 5.64 -6.75
CA VAL A 207 -5.65 4.57 -5.96
C VAL A 207 -6.73 3.64 -5.42
N ASN A 208 -6.51 2.34 -5.57
CA ASN A 208 -7.41 1.32 -5.05
C ASN A 208 -6.68 0.42 -4.03
N ALA A 209 -7.30 0.17 -2.89
CA ALA A 209 -6.86 -0.81 -1.90
C ALA A 209 -7.98 -1.81 -1.64
N HIS A 210 -7.76 -3.07 -2.02
CA HIS A 210 -8.74 -4.14 -1.91
C HIS A 210 -8.21 -5.24 -0.99
N GLU A 211 -9.01 -5.63 0.01
CA GLU A 211 -8.62 -6.65 1.00
C GLU A 211 -7.26 -6.35 1.63
N CYS A 212 -7.06 -5.13 2.13
CA CYS A 212 -5.79 -4.61 2.61
C CYS A 212 -5.81 -4.26 4.12
N PRO A 213 -6.01 -5.22 5.02
CA PRO A 213 -5.79 -6.65 4.84
C PRO A 213 -7.08 -7.44 4.58
N LYS A 214 -6.94 -8.71 4.20
CA LYS A 214 -8.05 -9.66 4.06
C LYS A 214 -8.82 -9.78 5.36
N TYR A 215 -10.14 -9.99 5.28
CA TYR A 215 -10.97 -10.26 6.45
C TYR A 215 -10.40 -11.36 7.34
N GLY A 216 -10.33 -11.09 8.65
CA GLY A 216 -9.74 -11.97 9.66
C GLY A 216 -8.22 -11.84 9.84
N ASP A 217 -7.51 -11.20 8.91
CA ASP A 217 -6.08 -10.89 9.00
C ASP A 217 -5.88 -9.48 9.57
N GLN A 218 -5.99 -9.28 10.88
CA GLN A 218 -5.94 -7.92 11.46
C GLN A 218 -4.56 -7.23 11.32
N CYS A 219 -4.55 -6.04 10.70
CA CYS A 219 -3.48 -5.01 10.80
C CYS A 219 -3.94 -3.94 11.79
N TRP A 220 -2.99 -3.31 12.49
CA TRP A 220 -3.36 -2.52 13.67
C TRP A 220 -3.99 -1.17 13.32
N TYR A 221 -3.34 -0.37 12.47
CA TYR A 221 -3.62 1.06 12.45
C TYR A 221 -4.30 1.59 11.19
N GLY A 222 -3.90 1.19 9.98
CA GLY A 222 -4.24 1.95 8.76
C GLY A 222 -4.33 1.13 7.47
N ILE A 223 -4.92 1.71 6.43
CA ILE A 223 -4.70 1.25 5.04
C ILE A 223 -3.84 2.27 4.31
N ILE A 224 -4.31 3.50 4.16
CA ILE A 224 -3.55 4.59 3.54
C ILE A 224 -3.37 5.70 4.57
N ILE A 225 -2.13 5.92 5.00
CA ILE A 225 -1.76 6.99 5.94
C ILE A 225 -0.85 7.99 5.22
N LEU A 226 -1.33 9.23 5.12
CA LEU A 226 -0.60 10.35 4.53
C LEU A 226 -0.31 11.38 5.64
N CYS A 227 0.97 11.75 5.80
CA CYS A 227 1.43 12.61 6.89
C CYS A 227 2.18 13.84 6.36
N ARG A 228 1.82 15.02 6.88
CA ARG A 228 2.49 16.31 6.67
C ARG A 228 2.56 16.83 5.23
N GLY A 229 2.89 18.12 5.10
CA GLY A 229 2.88 18.86 3.84
C GLY A 229 1.45 19.04 3.30
N LYS A 230 1.35 19.32 2.00
CA LYS A 230 0.08 19.36 1.27
C LYS A 230 -0.46 17.96 1.03
N LEU A 231 -1.63 17.62 1.56
CA LEU A 231 -2.26 16.31 1.39
C LEU A 231 -3.46 16.40 0.44
N THR A 232 -3.33 15.84 -0.76
CA THR A 232 -4.42 15.78 -1.75
C THR A 232 -4.72 14.33 -2.10
N SER A 233 -5.97 13.91 -1.92
CA SER A 233 -6.47 12.58 -2.25
C SER A 233 -7.69 12.68 -3.15
N THR A 234 -7.60 12.13 -4.37
CA THR A 234 -8.70 12.15 -5.35
C THR A 234 -8.96 10.77 -5.94
N ASN A 235 -10.22 10.34 -6.10
CA ASN A 235 -10.52 9.00 -6.64
C ASN A 235 -9.77 7.88 -5.87
N VAL A 236 -9.93 7.86 -4.55
CA VAL A 236 -9.34 6.83 -3.68
C VAL A 236 -10.45 5.86 -3.28
N ASN A 237 -10.26 4.59 -3.60
CA ASN A 237 -11.19 3.52 -3.27
C ASN A 237 -10.54 2.53 -2.31
N ILE A 238 -11.25 2.18 -1.25
CA ILE A 238 -10.83 1.17 -0.29
C ILE A 238 -11.98 0.21 -0.08
N SER A 239 -11.74 -1.09 -0.21
CA SER A 239 -12.81 -2.08 -0.12
C SER A 239 -12.41 -3.37 0.59
N ASN A 240 -13.41 -4.03 1.15
CA ASN A 240 -13.34 -5.37 1.74
C ASN A 240 -12.19 -5.57 2.74
N SER A 241 -11.89 -4.56 3.56
CA SER A 241 -10.75 -4.58 4.47
C SER A 241 -11.17 -4.64 5.94
N ASP A 242 -10.33 -5.22 6.80
CA ASP A 242 -10.57 -5.32 8.25
C ASP A 242 -9.34 -4.93 9.06
N VAL A 243 -9.44 -3.83 9.80
CA VAL A 243 -8.38 -3.33 10.67
C VAL A 243 -8.95 -2.85 11.99
N GLU A 244 -8.11 -2.79 13.02
CA GLU A 244 -8.57 -2.45 14.36
C GLU A 244 -8.92 -0.97 14.52
N PHE A 245 -8.21 -0.05 13.86
CA PHE A 245 -8.39 1.38 14.08
C PHE A 245 -8.74 2.22 12.84
N ILE A 246 -7.89 2.40 11.83
CA ILE A 246 -8.20 3.23 10.64
C ILE A 246 -8.31 2.35 9.39
N SER A 247 -9.52 1.94 9.05
CA SER A 247 -9.80 1.05 7.91
C SER A 247 -9.75 1.73 6.55
N GLY A 248 -9.65 3.06 6.49
CA GLY A 248 -9.55 3.75 5.21
C GLY A 248 -8.39 4.70 5.07
N LEU A 249 -8.70 5.90 4.59
CA LEU A 249 -7.77 6.99 4.36
C LEU A 249 -7.57 7.82 5.63
N ALA A 250 -6.32 8.12 5.95
CA ALA A 250 -5.95 9.08 7.00
C ALA A 250 -5.12 10.23 6.43
N HIS A 251 -5.54 11.47 6.73
CA HIS A 251 -4.72 12.66 6.59
C HIS A 251 -4.25 13.09 8.00
N PHE A 252 -2.93 13.14 8.20
CA PHE A 252 -2.31 13.38 9.51
C PHE A 252 -1.40 14.61 9.47
N GLN A 253 -1.63 15.58 10.35
CA GLN A 253 -0.85 16.82 10.47
C GLN A 253 -0.61 17.55 9.13
N PRO A 254 -1.63 17.74 8.27
CA PRO A 254 -1.44 18.53 7.04
C PRO A 254 -1.00 19.96 7.37
N GLU A 255 -0.28 20.60 6.45
CA GLU A 255 -0.04 22.05 6.54
C GLU A 255 -1.36 22.83 6.46
N LEU A 256 -1.40 24.03 7.04
CA LEU A 256 -2.59 24.88 7.11
C LEU A 256 -3.23 25.06 5.73
N ASP A 257 -4.54 24.79 5.65
CA ASP A 257 -5.38 24.87 4.44
C ASP A 257 -4.99 23.91 3.30
N GLN A 258 -4.19 22.88 3.60
CA GLN A 258 -3.64 21.98 2.58
C GLN A 258 -4.12 20.52 2.74
N SER A 259 -5.38 20.29 3.12
CA SER A 259 -6.00 18.96 3.17
C SER A 259 -7.20 18.88 2.22
N ILE A 260 -7.06 18.12 1.13
CA ILE A 260 -8.07 17.97 0.08
C ILE A 260 -8.41 16.48 -0.09
N VAL A 261 -9.69 16.14 0.00
CA VAL A 261 -10.23 14.80 -0.30
C VAL A 261 -11.41 14.97 -1.24
N ARG A 262 -11.34 14.34 -2.43
CA ARG A 262 -12.44 14.31 -3.40
C ARG A 262 -12.66 12.94 -4.01
N PHE A 263 -13.91 12.54 -4.24
CA PHE A 263 -14.24 11.24 -4.83
C PHE A 263 -13.62 10.09 -4.03
N TYR A 264 -13.94 10.04 -2.74
CA TYR A 264 -13.47 8.99 -1.83
C TYR A 264 -14.53 7.91 -1.66
N SER A 265 -14.15 6.63 -1.76
CA SER A 265 -15.04 5.53 -1.43
C SER A 265 -14.45 4.55 -0.44
N SER A 266 -15.29 4.13 0.49
CA SER A 266 -15.07 3.03 1.40
C SER A 266 -16.24 2.06 1.28
N CYS A 267 -15.97 0.79 1.05
CA CYS A 267 -17.01 -0.22 0.87
C CYS A 267 -16.73 -1.51 1.64
N ASN A 268 -17.72 -1.98 2.39
CA ASN A 268 -17.70 -3.25 3.12
C ASN A 268 -16.54 -3.36 4.11
N HIS A 269 -16.12 -2.29 4.79
CA HIS A 269 -15.09 -2.45 5.82
C HIS A 269 -15.67 -3.08 7.08
N ILE A 270 -14.88 -3.91 7.74
CA ILE A 270 -15.23 -4.50 9.03
C ILE A 270 -14.25 -3.97 10.06
N ASN A 271 -14.77 -3.34 11.12
CA ASN A 271 -13.98 -2.59 12.09
C ASN A 271 -13.24 -1.38 11.49
N GLY A 272 -12.62 -0.60 12.39
CA GLY A 272 -11.89 0.61 12.05
C GLY A 272 -12.75 1.78 11.56
N ASN A 273 -12.12 2.92 11.35
CA ASN A 273 -12.69 4.15 10.84
C ASN A 273 -12.40 4.25 9.34
N ALA A 274 -13.45 4.39 8.54
CA ALA A 274 -13.36 4.48 7.09
C ALA A 274 -12.69 5.77 6.62
N LEU A 275 -12.70 6.85 7.39
CA LEU A 275 -12.00 8.09 7.06
C LEU A 275 -11.54 8.78 8.33
N SER A 276 -10.32 9.32 8.31
CA SER A 276 -9.68 9.89 9.50
C SER A 276 -8.96 11.20 9.22
N PHE A 277 -9.18 12.20 10.08
CA PHE A 277 -8.39 13.44 10.11
C PHE A 277 -7.79 13.67 11.49
N ILE A 278 -6.48 13.84 11.54
CA ILE A 278 -5.72 13.93 12.78
C ILE A 278 -4.84 15.17 12.77
N ASP A 279 -4.89 15.95 13.85
CA ASP A 279 -4.15 17.21 14.04
C ASP A 279 -4.36 18.23 12.91
N MET A 280 -5.61 18.43 12.50
CA MET A 280 -6.02 19.37 11.47
C MET A 280 -6.82 20.53 12.08
N THR A 281 -6.12 21.62 12.40
CA THR A 281 -6.67 22.80 13.09
C THR A 281 -7.41 23.78 12.18
N PHE A 282 -7.63 23.42 10.91
CA PHE A 282 -8.25 24.25 9.88
C PHE A 282 -9.32 23.46 9.11
N ARG A 283 -10.13 24.17 8.31
CA ARG A 283 -11.13 23.52 7.45
C ARG A 283 -10.51 23.13 6.12
N GLY A 284 -10.37 21.83 5.87
CA GLY A 284 -9.97 21.31 4.56
C GLY A 284 -11.12 21.28 3.56
N VAL A 285 -10.83 20.82 2.33
CA VAL A 285 -11.84 20.59 1.29
C VAL A 285 -12.10 19.09 1.20
N HIS A 286 -13.18 18.62 1.83
CA HIS A 286 -13.53 17.19 1.90
C HIS A 286 -14.92 16.98 1.31
N GLU A 287 -14.96 16.59 0.04
CA GLU A 287 -16.18 16.61 -0.76
C GLU A 287 -16.36 15.34 -1.57
N TYR A 288 -17.60 14.96 -1.85
CA TYR A 288 -17.95 13.87 -2.76
C TYR A 288 -17.35 12.53 -2.31
N GLY A 289 -18.02 11.86 -1.38
CA GLY A 289 -17.60 10.53 -0.95
C GLY A 289 -18.75 9.57 -0.70
N ALA A 290 -18.43 8.29 -0.61
CA ALA A 290 -19.39 7.24 -0.31
C ALA A 290 -18.77 6.22 0.65
N LEU A 291 -19.38 6.07 1.83
CA LEU A 291 -19.04 5.07 2.84
C LEU A 291 -20.21 4.10 2.91
N ILE A 292 -20.01 2.88 2.41
CA ILE A 292 -21.08 1.94 2.08
C ILE A 292 -20.85 0.60 2.78
N ASN A 293 -21.83 0.12 3.52
CA ASN A 293 -21.76 -1.16 4.25
C ASN A 293 -20.56 -1.26 5.21
N ASP A 294 -20.05 -0.13 5.69
CA ASP A 294 -18.94 -0.10 6.63
C ASP A 294 -19.45 -0.36 8.05
N THR A 295 -18.73 -1.19 8.81
CA THR A 295 -19.06 -1.52 10.19
C THR A 295 -17.98 -1.02 11.13
N SER A 296 -18.31 -0.15 12.08
CA SER A 296 -17.35 0.37 13.06
C SER A 296 -17.92 0.43 14.47
N LYS A 297 -17.15 -0.02 15.46
CA LYS A 297 -17.54 0.08 16.88
C LYS A 297 -17.28 1.47 17.46
N THR A 298 -16.28 2.17 16.96
CA THR A 298 -15.85 3.47 17.48
C THR A 298 -16.53 4.60 16.71
N GLY A 299 -16.59 4.48 15.39
CA GLY A 299 -17.35 5.35 14.50
C GLY A 299 -16.89 5.22 13.04
N ILE A 300 -17.75 5.46 12.06
CA ILE A 300 -17.33 5.39 10.65
C ILE A 300 -16.29 6.46 10.31
N PHE A 301 -16.47 7.66 10.87
CA PHE A 301 -15.62 8.82 10.65
C PHE A 301 -14.87 9.22 11.92
N TYR A 302 -13.55 9.36 11.84
CA TYR A 302 -12.71 9.68 12.98
C TYR A 302 -12.05 11.04 12.87
N VAL A 303 -12.09 11.78 13.97
CA VAL A 303 -11.41 13.06 14.12
C VAL A 303 -10.62 13.09 15.44
N GLN A 304 -9.38 13.54 15.36
CA GLN A 304 -8.54 13.79 16.54
C GLN A 304 -7.88 15.15 16.42
N ASN A 305 -8.04 15.99 17.44
CA ASN A 305 -7.56 17.36 17.46
C ASN A 305 -7.85 18.11 16.14
N SER A 306 -9.04 17.86 15.58
CA SER A 306 -9.41 18.28 14.24
C SER A 306 -10.86 18.72 14.15
N THR A 307 -11.11 19.86 13.51
CA THR A 307 -12.48 20.28 13.18
C THR A 307 -12.63 20.35 11.67
N THR A 308 -13.55 19.56 11.11
CA THR A 308 -13.72 19.50 9.67
C THR A 308 -15.17 19.33 9.24
N THR A 309 -15.40 19.53 7.94
CA THR A 309 -16.70 19.42 7.30
C THR A 309 -16.60 18.44 6.14
N LEU A 310 -17.45 17.41 6.13
CA LEU A 310 -17.66 16.55 4.98
C LEU A 310 -18.87 17.04 4.19
N SER A 311 -18.68 17.30 2.89
CA SER A 311 -19.74 17.81 2.03
C SER A 311 -20.10 16.83 0.91
N ASN A 312 -21.38 16.62 0.65
CA ASN A 312 -21.86 15.70 -0.39
C ASN A 312 -21.37 14.24 -0.19
N PHE A 313 -21.44 13.73 1.04
CA PHE A 313 -21.11 12.34 1.36
C PHE A 313 -22.36 11.46 1.48
N TYR A 314 -22.24 10.21 1.04
CA TYR A 314 -23.22 9.16 1.24
C TYR A 314 -22.75 8.19 2.33
N PHE A 315 -23.56 8.01 3.36
CA PHE A 315 -23.36 7.04 4.44
C PHE A 315 -24.47 6.00 4.34
N LEU A 316 -24.21 4.93 3.58
CA LEU A 316 -25.24 3.96 3.20
C LEU A 316 -24.99 2.63 3.88
N ASN A 317 -26.01 2.13 4.58
CA ASN A 317 -26.03 0.82 5.25
C ASN A 317 -24.85 0.60 6.22
N ASN A 318 -24.30 1.67 6.78
CA ASN A 318 -23.23 1.57 7.75
C ASN A 318 -23.77 1.13 9.11
N THR A 319 -22.97 0.33 9.81
CA THR A 319 -23.31 -0.17 11.15
C THR A 319 -22.38 0.43 12.19
N GLY A 320 -22.98 0.98 13.25
CA GLY A 320 -22.26 1.64 14.35
C GLY A 320 -22.37 3.16 14.32
N PRO A 321 -21.63 3.87 15.20
CA PRO A 321 -21.72 5.32 15.28
C PRO A 321 -21.22 6.00 14.01
N ILE A 322 -21.78 7.15 13.63
CA ILE A 322 -21.25 7.91 12.48
C ILE A 322 -19.86 8.47 12.78
N THR A 323 -19.65 8.99 13.99
CA THR A 323 -18.42 9.70 14.34
C THR A 323 -17.76 9.16 15.59
N TYR A 324 -16.43 9.25 15.62
CA TYR A 324 -15.62 9.03 16.81
C TYR A 324 -14.68 10.22 17.02
N MET A 325 -14.48 10.59 18.28
CA MET A 325 -13.39 11.47 18.68
C MET A 325 -12.69 10.94 19.92
N CYS A 326 -11.37 11.12 20.01
CA CYS A 326 -10.59 10.63 21.15
C CYS A 326 -10.09 11.77 22.05
N VAL A 327 -9.44 12.80 21.47
CA VAL A 327 -8.80 13.89 22.22
C VAL A 327 -8.80 15.21 21.44
N GLY A 328 -8.57 16.33 22.15
CA GLY A 328 -8.48 17.68 21.58
C GLY A 328 -9.82 18.30 21.22
N ASN A 329 -9.79 19.49 20.61
CA ASN A 329 -11.00 20.12 20.07
C ASN A 329 -11.38 19.47 18.74
N SER A 330 -12.14 18.37 18.83
CA SER A 330 -12.49 17.53 17.69
C SER A 330 -13.97 17.62 17.35
N ARG A 331 -14.30 18.03 16.12
CA ARG A 331 -15.68 18.09 15.63
C ARG A 331 -15.80 17.74 14.16
N ALA A 332 -16.78 16.90 13.85
CA ALA A 332 -17.18 16.55 12.50
C ALA A 332 -18.48 17.27 12.13
N HIS A 333 -18.46 18.07 11.07
CA HIS A 333 -19.64 18.71 10.50
C HIS A 333 -20.00 18.07 9.16
N PHE A 334 -21.27 18.14 8.78
CA PHE A 334 -21.79 17.50 7.57
C PHE A 334 -22.63 18.48 6.76
N GLU A 335 -22.39 18.59 5.46
CA GLU A 335 -23.15 19.45 4.55
C GLU A 335 -23.65 18.67 3.33
N ASN A 336 -24.95 18.74 3.04
CA ASN A 336 -25.56 18.03 1.90
C ASN A 336 -25.28 16.51 1.89
N CYS A 337 -25.15 15.90 3.07
CA CYS A 337 -24.88 14.46 3.19
C CYS A 337 -26.18 13.65 3.25
N VAL A 338 -26.10 12.38 2.86
CA VAL A 338 -27.20 11.43 2.93
C VAL A 338 -26.82 10.27 3.84
N PHE A 339 -27.69 9.98 4.80
CA PHE A 339 -27.53 8.90 5.77
C PHE A 339 -28.69 7.91 5.61
N SER A 340 -28.38 6.62 5.51
CA SER A 340 -29.41 5.58 5.51
C SER A 340 -29.99 5.33 6.89
N SER A 341 -29.21 5.60 7.94
CA SER A 341 -29.68 5.53 9.31
C SER A 341 -30.61 6.70 9.64
N GLU A 342 -31.50 6.48 10.59
CA GLU A 342 -32.16 7.58 11.29
C GLU A 342 -31.11 8.49 11.96
N LYS A 343 -31.53 9.68 12.40
CA LYS A 343 -30.67 10.64 13.11
C LYS A 343 -30.46 10.21 14.57
N THR A 344 -29.99 8.99 14.74
CA THR A 344 -29.65 8.34 16.01
C THR A 344 -28.24 7.77 15.90
N ASN A 345 -27.60 7.47 17.04
CA ASN A 345 -26.25 6.90 17.07
C ASN A 345 -25.19 7.71 16.29
N LEU A 346 -25.21 9.04 16.42
CA LEU A 346 -24.29 9.92 15.68
C LEU A 346 -22.83 9.81 16.16
N GLY A 347 -22.63 9.32 17.38
CA GLY A 347 -21.31 9.16 18.00
C GLY A 347 -20.78 10.46 18.64
N ILE A 348 -19.68 10.33 19.38
CA ILE A 348 -19.19 11.39 20.26
C ILE A 348 -18.50 12.54 19.51
N GLY A 349 -18.09 12.37 18.25
CA GLY A 349 -17.41 13.40 17.44
C GLY A 349 -18.35 14.31 16.64
N TYR A 350 -19.66 14.09 16.72
CA TYR A 350 -20.63 14.73 15.86
C TYR A 350 -20.84 16.20 16.27
N GLY A 351 -20.59 17.11 15.34
CA GLY A 351 -20.81 18.54 15.49
C GLY A 351 -22.20 18.95 15.05
N SER A 352 -22.33 19.40 13.81
CA SER A 352 -23.59 19.88 13.24
C SER A 352 -23.77 19.41 11.81
N ASP A 353 -25.01 19.36 11.36
CA ASP A 353 -25.38 19.10 9.97
C ASP A 353 -26.12 20.28 9.34
N LYS A 354 -25.94 20.44 8.04
CA LYS A 354 -26.66 21.40 7.18
C LYS A 354 -27.17 20.67 5.94
N ASN A 355 -28.47 20.78 5.67
CA ASN A 355 -29.12 20.16 4.50
C ASN A 355 -28.85 18.65 4.37
N CYS A 356 -28.69 17.92 5.48
CA CYS A 356 -28.47 16.48 5.45
C CYS A 356 -29.79 15.72 5.49
N LEU A 357 -29.86 14.59 4.76
CA LEU A 357 -31.01 13.69 4.72
C LEU A 357 -30.72 12.43 5.54
N PHE A 358 -31.66 12.02 6.38
CA PHE A 358 -31.56 10.80 7.21
C PHE A 358 -32.67 9.81 6.84
N GLY A 359 -32.48 8.54 7.18
CA GLY A 359 -33.45 7.47 6.95
C GLY A 359 -33.65 7.10 5.46
N GLN A 360 -32.67 7.39 4.60
CA GLN A 360 -32.79 7.11 3.17
C GLN A 360 -32.37 5.66 2.86
N SER A 361 -33.30 4.81 2.42
CA SER A 361 -33.01 3.41 2.09
C SER A 361 -32.11 3.23 0.86
N SER A 362 -32.04 4.24 -0.01
CA SER A 362 -31.20 4.26 -1.19
C SER A 362 -30.75 5.68 -1.51
N ALA A 363 -29.55 5.82 -2.05
CA ALA A 363 -29.12 7.04 -2.70
C ALA A 363 -28.36 6.66 -3.96
N THR A 364 -28.53 7.42 -5.04
CA THR A 364 -27.70 7.25 -6.25
C THR A 364 -26.31 7.79 -5.91
N PRO A 365 -25.29 6.95 -5.73
CA PRO A 365 -23.95 7.45 -5.49
C PRO A 365 -23.50 8.22 -6.72
N ILE A 366 -22.63 9.21 -6.54
CA ILE A 366 -21.93 9.81 -7.68
C ILE A 366 -21.16 8.69 -8.37
N GLU A 367 -21.36 8.52 -9.67
CA GLU A 367 -20.64 7.52 -10.46
C GLU A 367 -19.14 7.84 -10.39
N MET A 368 -18.39 6.99 -9.68
CA MET A 368 -16.95 7.09 -9.59
C MET A 368 -16.33 6.07 -10.55
N SER A 369 -15.39 6.50 -11.40
CA SER A 369 -14.69 5.59 -12.29
C SER A 369 -13.76 4.68 -11.47
N PHE A 370 -14.25 3.52 -11.08
CA PHE A 370 -13.47 2.56 -10.30
C PHE A 370 -12.57 1.73 -11.21
N ARG A 371 -11.26 1.81 -11.00
CA ARG A 371 -10.36 0.75 -11.47
C ARG A 371 -10.42 -0.40 -10.46
N VAL A 372 -11.12 -1.46 -10.82
CA VAL A 372 -11.07 -2.70 -10.04
C VAL A 372 -9.64 -3.24 -10.07
N CYS A 373 -9.14 -3.69 -8.93
CA CYS A 373 -7.87 -4.41 -8.78
C CYS A 373 -7.93 -5.82 -9.42
N ASN A 374 -8.42 -5.93 -10.66
CA ASN A 374 -8.60 -7.20 -11.36
C ASN A 374 -7.31 -7.61 -12.08
N GLY A 375 -6.30 -8.00 -11.30
CA GLY A 375 -5.09 -8.64 -11.78
C GLY A 375 -4.22 -7.80 -12.71
N LEU A 376 -3.20 -8.46 -13.26
CA LEU A 376 -2.12 -7.87 -14.06
C LEU A 376 -2.64 -6.82 -15.06
N PRO A 377 -1.90 -5.72 -15.26
CA PRO A 377 -2.24 -4.78 -16.30
C PRO A 377 -2.40 -5.48 -17.65
N LYS A 378 -3.65 -5.53 -18.15
CA LYS A 378 -3.92 -5.79 -19.57
C LYS A 378 -3.29 -4.65 -20.38
N SER A 379 -2.85 -4.92 -21.59
CA SER A 379 -2.05 -4.02 -22.45
C SER A 379 -2.47 -2.55 -22.41
N ASP A 380 -1.50 -1.65 -22.67
CA ASP A 380 -1.64 -0.17 -22.63
C ASP A 380 -2.89 0.37 -23.38
N ASP A 381 -3.44 -0.37 -24.36
CA ASP A 381 -4.64 0.01 -25.14
C ASP A 381 -5.97 -0.08 -24.37
N ASP A 382 -6.09 -0.92 -23.34
CA ASP A 382 -7.31 -1.01 -22.52
C ASP A 382 -7.41 0.13 -21.48
N TYR A 383 -6.32 0.88 -21.28
CA TYR A 383 -6.19 1.88 -20.22
C TYR A 383 -6.70 3.27 -20.59
N GLU A 384 -6.66 3.64 -21.86
CA GLU A 384 -7.23 4.89 -22.37
C GLU A 384 -8.71 4.73 -22.73
N TYR A 385 -9.12 3.54 -23.18
CA TYR A 385 -10.45 3.35 -23.77
C TYR A 385 -11.61 3.50 -22.74
N ASN A 386 -11.38 3.15 -21.47
CA ASN A 386 -12.39 3.30 -20.42
C ASN A 386 -12.44 4.71 -19.81
N VAL A 387 -11.41 5.54 -20.00
CA VAL A 387 -11.41 6.93 -19.51
C VAL A 387 -12.08 7.84 -20.56
N VAL A 388 -11.80 7.63 -21.85
CA VAL A 388 -12.32 8.47 -22.94
C VAL A 388 -13.81 8.25 -23.22
N LYS A 389 -14.35 7.05 -22.98
CA LYS A 389 -15.79 6.80 -23.16
C LYS A 389 -16.69 7.52 -22.15
N ASN A 390 -16.19 7.84 -20.95
CA ASN A 390 -16.98 8.55 -19.94
C ASN A 390 -16.97 10.07 -20.11
N ASP A 391 -16.01 10.63 -20.83
CA ASP A 391 -15.99 12.07 -21.13
C ASP A 391 -16.84 12.43 -22.37
N HIS A 392 -17.07 11.49 -23.29
CA HIS A 392 -17.92 11.72 -24.47
C HIS A 392 -19.42 11.51 -24.24
N LEU A 393 -19.85 10.91 -23.12
CA LEU A 393 -21.26 10.75 -22.75
C LEU A 393 -21.82 11.88 -21.87
N LYS A 394 -21.02 12.93 -21.59
CA LYS A 394 -21.46 14.11 -20.80
C LYS A 394 -22.11 15.23 -21.60
N LYS A 395 -22.48 14.99 -22.86
CA LYS A 395 -23.29 15.91 -23.67
C LYS A 395 -24.41 15.16 -24.36
N GLU A 396 -25.42 14.78 -23.59
CA GLU A 396 -26.85 14.83 -23.94
C GLU A 396 -27.66 14.07 -22.87
N ASN A 397 -28.82 14.62 -22.52
CA ASN A 397 -29.72 14.21 -21.43
C ASN A 397 -29.82 12.69 -21.15
N PRO A 398 -29.73 12.21 -19.90
CA PRO A 398 -30.11 10.84 -19.59
C PRO A 398 -31.52 10.79 -19.00
N ILE A 399 -32.51 10.57 -19.87
CA ILE A 399 -33.68 9.77 -19.52
C ILE A 399 -33.47 8.43 -20.21
N VAL A 400 -32.81 7.48 -19.54
CA VAL A 400 -32.96 6.05 -19.82
C VAL A 400 -32.83 5.31 -18.49
N GLN A 401 -33.97 4.86 -17.97
CA GLN A 401 -34.06 3.86 -16.91
C GLN A 401 -33.49 2.54 -17.44
N ASN A 402 -32.62 1.89 -16.66
CA ASN A 402 -32.41 0.45 -16.76
C ASN A 402 -32.32 -0.12 -15.34
N HIS A 403 -33.38 -0.85 -14.96
CA HIS A 403 -33.42 -1.68 -13.77
C HIS A 403 -32.47 -2.87 -13.97
N VAL A 404 -31.51 -3.04 -13.06
CA VAL A 404 -30.81 -4.32 -12.89
C VAL A 404 -31.41 -5.00 -11.66
N ASN A 405 -32.14 -6.09 -11.91
CA ASN A 405 -32.76 -6.93 -10.89
C ASN A 405 -31.70 -7.92 -10.36
N VAL A 406 -31.49 -7.95 -9.04
CA VAL A 406 -30.35 -8.64 -8.38
C VAL A 406 -30.70 -10.10 -7.97
N ASN A 407 -31.76 -10.70 -8.52
CA ASN A 407 -32.22 -12.03 -8.08
C ASN A 407 -31.85 -13.22 -9.00
N ASP A 408 -31.17 -13.04 -10.14
CA ASP A 408 -30.95 -14.13 -11.10
C ASP A 408 -29.61 -14.90 -10.95
N HIS A 409 -28.95 -14.84 -9.80
CA HIS A 409 -27.67 -15.55 -9.59
C HIS A 409 -27.61 -16.52 -8.40
N ILE A 410 -28.76 -16.91 -7.84
CA ILE A 410 -28.83 -17.93 -6.78
C ILE A 410 -29.67 -19.09 -7.27
N GLU A 411 -29.19 -19.84 -8.27
CA GLU A 411 -29.67 -21.18 -8.62
C GLU A 411 -28.74 -21.74 -9.69
N ASN A 412 -27.54 -22.21 -9.32
CA ASN A 412 -26.73 -23.16 -10.13
C ASN A 412 -25.46 -23.72 -9.46
N GLU A 413 -25.30 -23.66 -8.13
CA GLU A 413 -24.09 -24.15 -7.43
C GLU A 413 -24.26 -25.46 -6.63
N GLU A 414 -25.13 -26.39 -7.03
CA GLU A 414 -25.27 -27.68 -6.30
C GLU A 414 -24.53 -28.89 -6.90
N ASN A 415 -23.78 -28.78 -8.00
CA ASN A 415 -23.16 -29.97 -8.64
C ASN A 415 -21.62 -30.00 -8.75
N GLY A 416 -20.90 -29.21 -7.94
CA GLY A 416 -19.43 -29.08 -8.04
C GLY A 416 -18.57 -29.72 -6.93
N MET A 417 -19.15 -30.40 -5.93
CA MET A 417 -18.43 -30.70 -4.68
C MET A 417 -17.94 -32.16 -4.56
N GLY A 418 -17.15 -32.65 -5.51
CA GLY A 418 -16.67 -34.04 -5.55
C GLY A 418 -15.16 -34.27 -5.37
N ASN A 419 -14.31 -33.39 -5.89
CA ASN A 419 -12.88 -33.71 -6.05
C ASN A 419 -11.94 -33.07 -5.01
N GLY A 420 -12.24 -31.88 -4.50
CA GLY A 420 -11.34 -31.17 -3.56
C GLY A 420 -11.13 -31.88 -2.21
N LYS A 421 -12.13 -32.60 -1.70
CA LYS A 421 -12.01 -33.34 -0.42
C LYS A 421 -11.05 -34.52 -0.50
N LYS A 422 -10.91 -35.17 -1.66
CA LYS A 422 -9.99 -36.30 -1.85
C LYS A 422 -8.53 -35.84 -1.88
N GLU A 423 -8.25 -34.71 -2.51
CA GLU A 423 -6.90 -34.13 -2.56
C GLU A 423 -6.42 -33.64 -1.20
N ILE A 424 -7.31 -33.02 -0.40
CA ILE A 424 -7.01 -32.59 0.96
C ILE A 424 -6.71 -33.81 1.87
N MET A 425 -7.52 -34.88 1.78
CA MET A 425 -7.29 -36.10 2.56
C MET A 425 -5.98 -36.80 2.19
N LEU A 426 -5.60 -36.80 0.90
CA LEU A 426 -4.32 -37.34 0.45
C LEU A 426 -3.14 -36.51 0.97
N GLY A 427 -3.27 -35.19 0.98
CA GLY A 427 -2.26 -34.28 1.57
C GLY A 427 -2.04 -34.53 3.05
N ILE A 428 -3.12 -34.70 3.83
CA ILE A 428 -3.05 -35.02 5.27
C ILE A 428 -2.37 -36.38 5.49
N LEU A 429 -2.71 -37.39 4.69
CA LEU A 429 -2.11 -38.73 4.80
C LEU A 429 -0.58 -38.70 4.58
N ILE A 430 -0.12 -37.95 3.58
CA ILE A 430 1.32 -37.82 3.27
C ILE A 430 2.06 -37.15 4.43
N VAL A 431 1.51 -36.09 5.02
CA VAL A 431 2.12 -35.39 6.18
C VAL A 431 2.20 -36.33 7.39
N CYS A 432 1.15 -37.11 7.66
CA CYS A 432 1.16 -38.10 8.74
C CYS A 432 2.22 -39.18 8.53
N LEU A 433 2.38 -39.71 7.31
CA LEU A 433 3.40 -40.73 7.00
C LEU A 433 4.82 -40.18 7.16
N LEU A 434 5.08 -38.93 6.75
CA LEU A 434 6.37 -38.28 6.95
C LEU A 434 6.69 -38.06 8.43
N ALA A 435 5.71 -37.68 9.24
CA ALA A 435 5.88 -37.53 10.68
C ALA A 435 6.21 -38.87 11.37
N ILE A 436 5.55 -39.97 10.97
CA ILE A 436 5.83 -41.32 11.47
C ILE A 436 7.24 -41.75 11.07
N ALA A 437 7.64 -41.56 9.81
CA ALA A 437 8.98 -41.89 9.34
C ALA A 437 10.08 -41.12 10.10
N TYR A 438 9.88 -39.82 10.33
CA TYR A 438 10.78 -39.00 11.12
C TYR A 438 10.89 -39.48 12.58
N PHE A 439 9.76 -39.83 13.20
CA PHE A 439 9.74 -40.35 14.56
C PHE A 439 10.50 -41.69 14.67
N LEU A 440 10.30 -42.61 13.72
CA LEU A 440 11.03 -43.88 13.68
C LEU A 440 12.54 -43.67 13.46
N TYR A 441 12.91 -42.75 12.56
CA TYR A 441 14.30 -42.40 12.30
C TYR A 441 14.99 -41.80 13.53
N SER A 442 14.33 -40.87 14.24
CA SER A 442 14.88 -40.27 15.45
C SER A 442 15.06 -41.29 16.60
N LYS A 443 14.15 -42.26 16.73
CA LYS A 443 14.32 -43.38 17.66
C LYS A 443 15.49 -44.29 17.27
N PHE A 444 15.70 -44.53 15.98
CA PHE A 444 16.82 -45.34 15.49
C PHE A 444 18.18 -44.67 15.80
N ILE A 445 18.31 -43.37 15.53
CA ILE A 445 19.51 -42.60 15.87
C ILE A 445 19.75 -42.61 17.39
N SER A 446 18.70 -42.40 18.19
CA SER A 446 18.81 -42.38 19.65
C SER A 446 19.28 -43.72 20.23
N ARG A 447 18.89 -44.85 19.62
CA ARG A 447 19.38 -46.19 20.00
C ARG A 447 20.84 -46.38 19.60
N ARG A 448 21.25 -45.90 18.42
CA ARG A 448 22.63 -46.01 17.94
C ARG A 448 23.62 -45.20 18.79
N ILE A 449 23.21 -44.00 19.22
CA ILE A 449 24.00 -43.16 20.14
C ILE A 449 24.12 -43.84 21.51
N ARG A 450 23.04 -44.39 22.06
CA ARG A 450 23.08 -45.14 23.33
C ARG A 450 23.96 -46.40 23.27
N TYR A 451 24.00 -47.08 22.13
CA TYR A 451 24.87 -48.25 21.96
C TYR A 451 26.35 -47.87 21.92
N ARG A 452 26.67 -46.77 21.23
CA ARG A 452 28.05 -46.24 21.16
C ARG A 452 28.57 -45.80 22.53
N ASN A 453 27.73 -45.19 23.37
CA ASN A 453 28.12 -44.75 24.71
C ASN A 453 28.20 -45.88 25.77
N ARG A 454 27.90 -47.13 25.41
CA ARG A 454 28.10 -48.29 26.30
C ARG A 454 29.40 -49.06 26.03
N HIS A 455 30.12 -48.70 24.97
CA HIS A 455 31.37 -49.35 24.54
C HIS A 455 32.56 -48.38 24.46
N VAL A 456 32.41 -47.20 25.05
CA VAL A 456 33.47 -46.26 25.43
C VAL A 456 33.38 -46.14 26.94
#